data_AF-A0A7G3BJT7-F1
#
_entry.id   AF-A0A7G3BJT7-F1
#
_cell.length_a   1.000
_cell.length_b   1.000
_cell.length_c   1.000
_cell.angle_alpha   90.00
_cell.angle_beta   90.00
_cell.angle_gamma   90.00
#
_symmetry.space_group_name_H-M   'P 1'
#
loop_
_entity.id
_entity.type
_entity.pdbx_description
1 polymer ?
#
loop_
_entity_poly.entity_id
_entity_poly.type
_entity_poly.pdbx_seq_one_letter_code
_entity_poly.pdbx_strand_id
1 'polypeptide(L)'
;MQKRQLIVLVAICMGFVTMSFGQHTRYKIKNGFGIYGGITQYDIITDNFNTKKGNGWQAGASATVDIPHKWYNVSYTIQLSENHIGIAARPLPISLSEEFVDYKIFTAQIALLMHVKLIDSFLTIDVGPMIQYNGDMEMDDKKYENYIINNYNNLLAKDLNDISNFNIDGAIGASAGFGFFRLKAQYIYGFTNMLNKLNDSDLDLTGNDKKIKGNQSMFAFTAMITF
;
A
#
# COMPACT_ATOMS: atom_id res chain seq x y z
N MET A 1 -18.16 58.19 14.71
CA MET A 1 -17.05 57.55 13.94
C MET A 1 -16.09 56.70 14.79
N GLN A 2 -16.02 56.90 16.12
CA GLN A 2 -14.98 56.32 16.99
C GLN A 2 -15.01 54.78 17.19
N LYS A 3 -16.20 54.15 17.19
CA LYS A 3 -16.33 52.70 17.47
C LYS A 3 -15.78 51.79 16.36
N ARG A 4 -15.85 52.21 15.09
CA ARG A 4 -15.35 51.42 13.96
C ARG A 4 -13.81 51.36 13.93
N GLN A 5 -13.15 52.44 14.32
CA GLN A 5 -11.68 52.50 14.41
C GLN A 5 -11.14 51.58 15.51
N LEU A 6 -11.84 51.48 16.65
CA LEU A 6 -11.47 50.57 17.73
C LEU A 6 -11.61 49.09 17.32
N ILE A 7 -12.66 48.73 16.58
CA ILE A 7 -12.84 47.35 16.09
C ILE A 7 -11.74 46.97 15.09
N VAL A 8 -11.36 47.90 14.20
CA VAL A 8 -10.26 47.68 13.24
C VAL A 8 -8.93 47.52 13.97
N LEU A 9 -8.65 48.32 15.00
CA LEU A 9 -7.44 48.19 15.82
C LEU A 9 -7.38 46.82 16.50
N VAL A 10 -8.48 46.35 17.09
CA VAL A 10 -8.55 45.04 17.74
C VAL A 10 -8.30 43.91 16.75
N ALA A 11 -8.88 43.98 15.54
CA ALA A 11 -8.64 43.00 14.48
C ALA A 11 -7.17 42.97 14.03
N ILE A 12 -6.52 44.13 13.91
CA ILE A 12 -5.10 44.23 13.56
C ILE A 12 -4.21 43.67 14.68
N CYS A 13 -4.51 43.97 15.94
CA CYS A 13 -3.75 43.43 17.07
C CYS A 13 -3.91 41.90 17.20
N MET A 14 -5.12 41.36 16.98
CA MET A 14 -5.34 39.90 16.95
C MET A 14 -4.61 39.22 15.78
N GLY A 15 -4.57 39.86 14.61
CA GLY A 15 -3.79 39.37 13.47
C GLY A 15 -2.28 39.44 13.68
N PHE A 16 -1.80 40.46 14.39
CA PHE A 16 -0.37 40.64 14.66
C PHE A 16 0.16 39.68 15.74
N VAL A 17 -0.63 39.43 16.79
CA VAL A 17 -0.25 38.50 17.87
C VAL A 17 -0.23 37.06 17.38
N THR A 18 -1.08 36.68 16.41
CA THR A 18 -1.06 35.33 15.82
C THR A 18 0.15 35.09 14.90
N MET A 19 0.75 36.12 14.30
CA MET A 19 1.92 35.97 13.42
C MET A 19 3.28 36.00 14.15
N SER A 20 3.34 36.49 15.39
CA SER A 20 4.63 36.77 16.06
C SER A 20 5.19 35.67 16.95
N PHE A 21 4.53 34.52 17.09
CA PHE A 21 5.02 33.36 17.89
C PHE A 21 5.42 32.13 17.05
N GLY A 22 5.66 32.30 15.75
CA GLY A 22 6.14 31.24 14.87
C GLY A 22 7.61 30.88 15.12
N GLN A 23 7.85 29.91 16.00
CA GLN A 23 9.04 29.03 16.14
C GLN A 23 10.44 29.67 16.02
N HIS A 24 11.22 29.55 17.09
CA HIS A 24 12.62 30.00 17.19
C HIS A 24 13.51 29.44 16.04
N THR A 25 14.17 30.33 15.28
CA THR A 25 14.98 30.10 14.06
C THR A 25 16.33 29.40 14.29
N ARG A 26 16.45 28.48 15.25
CA ARG A 26 17.72 27.74 15.47
C ARG A 26 17.79 26.44 14.66
N TYR A 27 16.67 25.93 14.18
CA TYR A 27 16.58 24.66 13.44
C TYR A 27 15.63 24.82 12.24
N LYS A 28 16.03 24.28 11.09
CA LYS A 28 15.20 24.26 9.88
C LYS A 28 14.30 23.02 9.93
N ILE A 29 13.14 23.11 10.57
CA ILE A 29 12.11 22.06 10.45
C ILE A 29 11.72 21.99 8.97
N LYS A 30 11.93 20.84 8.35
CA LYS A 30 11.43 20.56 6.99
C LYS A 30 10.25 19.61 7.09
N ASN A 31 9.07 20.16 7.40
CA ASN A 31 7.83 19.46 7.14
C ASN A 31 7.53 19.62 5.66
N GLY A 32 7.20 18.52 5.00
CA GLY A 32 7.00 18.53 3.56
C GLY A 32 5.88 17.60 3.14
N PHE A 33 5.21 17.99 2.07
CA PHE A 33 4.30 17.11 1.36
C PHE A 33 5.04 16.53 0.17
N GLY A 34 4.92 15.23 -0.03
CA GLY A 34 5.53 14.51 -1.13
C GLY A 34 4.48 13.82 -1.98
N ILE A 35 4.68 13.83 -3.29
CA ILE A 35 3.94 12.98 -4.22
C ILE A 35 4.92 11.94 -4.74
N TYR A 36 4.48 10.70 -4.87
CA TYR A 36 5.31 9.62 -5.35
C TYR A 36 4.56 8.69 -6.28
N GLY A 37 5.33 8.04 -7.14
CA GLY A 37 4.87 7.01 -8.05
C GLY A 37 5.97 5.98 -8.24
N GLY A 38 5.58 4.77 -8.63
CA GLY A 38 6.55 3.73 -8.90
C GLY A 38 5.92 2.40 -9.28
N ILE A 39 6.76 1.39 -9.28
CA ILE A 39 6.40 0.02 -9.65
C ILE A 39 6.31 -0.85 -8.40
N THR A 40 5.42 -1.82 -8.47
CA THR A 40 5.28 -2.86 -7.44
C THR A 40 5.53 -4.22 -8.06
N GLN A 41 6.01 -5.16 -7.25
CA GLN A 41 6.01 -6.57 -7.53
C GLN A 41 5.19 -7.26 -6.45
N TYR A 42 4.08 -7.86 -6.84
CA TYR A 42 3.06 -8.37 -5.95
C TYR A 42 3.01 -9.89 -6.00
N ASP A 43 2.75 -10.49 -4.84
CA ASP A 43 2.56 -11.91 -4.65
C ASP A 43 1.60 -12.18 -3.48
N ILE A 44 0.97 -13.35 -3.50
CA ILE A 44 0.19 -13.87 -2.39
C ILE A 44 0.89 -15.13 -1.91
N ILE A 45 1.38 -15.10 -0.68
CA ILE A 45 2.01 -16.25 -0.05
C ILE A 45 0.91 -17.18 0.43
N THR A 46 0.75 -18.31 -0.26
CA THR A 46 -0.28 -19.32 0.01
C THR A 46 0.24 -20.72 -0.32
N ASP A 47 -0.21 -21.72 0.43
CA ASP A 47 0.02 -23.14 0.12
C ASP A 47 -1.15 -23.74 -0.68
N ASN A 48 -2.25 -22.99 -0.87
CA ASN A 48 -3.47 -23.47 -1.51
C ASN A 48 -3.41 -23.35 -3.03
N PHE A 49 -2.78 -22.29 -3.53
CA PHE A 49 -2.70 -21.96 -4.94
C PHE A 49 -1.24 -21.91 -5.40
N ASN A 50 -0.98 -22.31 -6.64
CA ASN A 50 0.32 -22.07 -7.27
C ASN A 50 0.29 -20.66 -7.88
N THR A 51 0.96 -19.71 -7.23
CA THR A 51 0.96 -18.29 -7.61
C THR A 51 2.22 -17.89 -8.37
N LYS A 52 2.08 -16.91 -9.25
CA LYS A 52 3.16 -16.27 -9.98
C LYS A 52 3.13 -14.77 -9.71
N LYS A 53 4.30 -14.25 -9.28
CA LYS A 53 4.49 -12.82 -9.01
C LYS A 53 4.17 -11.99 -10.24
N GLY A 54 3.34 -10.96 -10.06
CA GLY A 54 3.03 -9.98 -11.10
C GLY A 54 3.59 -8.60 -10.77
N ASN A 55 3.75 -7.78 -11.81
CA ASN A 55 4.17 -6.40 -11.65
C ASN A 55 2.95 -5.48 -11.65
N GLY A 56 3.05 -4.39 -10.90
CA GLY A 56 2.00 -3.40 -10.77
C GLY A 56 2.57 -1.99 -10.71
N TRP A 57 1.69 -1.04 -10.43
CA TRP A 57 2.07 0.35 -10.19
C TRP A 57 1.48 0.84 -8.89
N GLN A 58 2.15 1.80 -8.25
CA GLN A 58 1.61 2.53 -7.11
C GLN A 58 1.84 4.02 -7.27
N ALA A 59 0.89 4.81 -6.78
CA ALA A 59 0.99 6.25 -6.71
C ALA A 59 0.35 6.77 -5.42
N GLY A 60 0.91 7.82 -4.84
CA GLY A 60 0.42 8.32 -3.56
C GLY A 60 0.99 9.66 -3.15
N ALA A 61 0.51 10.12 -2.01
CA ALA A 61 0.97 11.30 -1.32
C ALA A 61 1.47 10.94 0.08
N SER A 62 2.45 11.70 0.57
CA SER A 62 3.05 11.56 1.89
C SER A 62 3.13 12.92 2.55
N ALA A 63 2.78 13.02 3.82
CA ALA A 63 3.06 14.17 4.66
C ALA A 63 4.14 13.75 5.67
N THR A 64 5.34 14.32 5.57
CA THR A 64 6.46 14.01 6.46
C THR A 64 6.67 15.12 7.47
N VAL A 65 6.78 14.73 8.73
CA VAL A 65 7.12 15.61 9.85
C VAL A 65 8.55 15.33 10.27
N ASP A 66 9.41 16.35 10.15
CA ASP A 66 10.78 16.28 10.65
C ASP A 66 10.80 16.63 12.13
N ILE A 67 11.30 15.72 12.96
CA ILE A 67 11.34 15.92 14.42
C ILE A 67 12.77 16.33 14.81
N PRO A 68 12.99 17.59 15.20
CA PRO A 68 14.31 18.07 15.58
C PRO A 68 14.90 17.28 16.76
N HIS A 69 16.21 17.04 16.73
CA HIS A 69 16.96 16.33 17.77
C HIS A 69 16.53 14.89 18.04
N LYS A 70 15.72 14.29 17.16
CA LYS A 70 15.39 12.87 17.20
C LYS A 70 16.07 12.12 16.06
N TRP A 71 16.39 10.87 16.35
CA TRP A 71 16.97 9.90 15.42
C TRP A 71 15.94 9.35 14.41
N TYR A 72 14.71 9.84 14.46
CA TYR A 72 13.63 9.41 13.57
C TYR A 72 12.73 10.57 13.15
N ASN A 73 12.11 10.42 11.99
CA ASN A 73 10.99 11.23 11.51
C ASN A 73 9.72 10.38 11.41
N VAL A 74 8.58 11.02 11.20
CA VAL A 74 7.30 10.32 11.02
C VAL A 74 6.63 10.84 9.75
N SER A 75 6.03 9.95 8.96
CA SER A 75 5.17 10.34 7.85
C SER A 75 3.84 9.61 7.86
N TYR A 76 2.85 10.29 7.32
CA TYR A 76 1.56 9.72 7.00
C TYR A 76 1.45 9.61 5.48
N THR A 77 1.11 8.43 4.97
CA THR A 77 1.06 8.17 3.53
C THR A 77 -0.31 7.65 3.12
N ILE A 78 -0.83 8.18 2.03
CA ILE A 78 -1.99 7.63 1.32
C ILE A 78 -1.51 7.20 -0.06
N GLN A 79 -1.78 5.97 -0.46
CA GLN A 79 -1.44 5.46 -1.79
C GLN A 79 -2.54 4.60 -2.39
N LEU A 80 -2.55 4.56 -3.70
CA LEU A 80 -3.33 3.65 -4.51
C LEU A 80 -2.32 2.76 -5.26
N SER A 81 -2.65 1.48 -5.41
CA SER A 81 -1.87 0.59 -6.24
C SER A 81 -2.76 -0.36 -7.02
N GLU A 82 -2.29 -0.71 -8.20
CA GLU A 82 -2.86 -1.76 -9.03
C GLU A 82 -1.83 -2.87 -9.13
N ASN A 83 -2.18 -4.03 -8.61
CA ASN A 83 -1.30 -5.17 -8.48
C ASN A 83 -1.81 -6.31 -9.36
N HIS A 84 -0.90 -7.02 -10.02
CA HIS A 84 -1.23 -8.20 -10.81
C HIS A 84 -0.69 -9.46 -10.14
N ILE A 85 -1.39 -10.57 -10.27
CA ILE A 85 -0.96 -11.88 -9.81
C ILE A 85 -1.45 -12.98 -10.76
N GLY A 86 -0.57 -13.91 -11.10
CA GLY A 86 -0.95 -15.10 -11.86
C GLY A 86 -1.33 -16.24 -10.91
N ILE A 87 -2.48 -16.88 -11.13
CA ILE A 87 -2.90 -18.10 -10.43
C ILE A 87 -2.96 -19.24 -11.43
N ALA A 88 -2.31 -20.36 -11.11
CA ALA A 88 -2.30 -21.50 -12.00
C ALA A 88 -3.68 -22.18 -12.09
N ALA A 89 -4.11 -22.42 -13.32
CA ALA A 89 -5.34 -23.10 -13.66
C ALA A 89 -5.12 -24.09 -14.82
N ARG A 90 -6.10 -24.95 -15.03
CA ARG A 90 -6.13 -25.95 -16.09
C ARG A 90 -7.47 -25.93 -16.83
N PRO A 91 -7.48 -26.15 -18.15
CA PRO A 91 -8.71 -26.11 -18.94
C PRO A 91 -9.63 -27.31 -18.66
N LEU A 92 -9.09 -28.44 -18.19
CA LEU A 92 -9.82 -29.67 -17.90
C LEU A 92 -9.28 -30.35 -16.63
N PRO A 93 -10.10 -31.10 -15.86
CA PRO A 93 -9.67 -31.73 -14.60
C PRO A 93 -8.47 -32.68 -14.72
N ILE A 94 -8.30 -33.30 -15.89
CA ILE A 94 -7.26 -34.33 -16.18
C ILE A 94 -6.10 -33.74 -17.02
N SER A 95 -6.14 -32.44 -17.34
CA SER A 95 -5.07 -31.85 -18.17
C SER A 95 -3.77 -31.70 -17.39
N LEU A 96 -2.65 -32.03 -18.05
CA LEU A 96 -1.28 -31.72 -17.60
C LEU A 96 -0.83 -30.31 -18.03
N SER A 97 -1.64 -29.60 -18.82
CA SER A 97 -1.35 -28.22 -19.25
C SER A 97 -1.72 -27.24 -18.15
N GLU A 98 -0.71 -26.66 -17.51
CA GLU A 98 -0.84 -25.57 -16.55
C GLU A 98 -0.74 -24.23 -17.26
N GLU A 99 -1.76 -23.38 -17.11
CA GLU A 99 -1.78 -22.00 -17.58
C GLU A 99 -1.97 -21.06 -16.39
N PHE A 100 -1.27 -19.93 -16.39
CA PHE A 100 -1.45 -18.92 -15.36
C PHE A 100 -2.53 -17.93 -15.80
N VAL A 101 -3.58 -17.82 -15.00
CA VAL A 101 -4.65 -16.84 -15.14
C VAL A 101 -4.23 -15.58 -14.40
N ASP A 102 -4.10 -14.48 -15.11
CA ASP A 102 -3.72 -13.20 -14.53
C ASP A 102 -4.94 -12.50 -13.92
N TYR A 103 -4.80 -12.10 -12.66
CA TYR A 103 -5.76 -11.34 -11.90
C TYR A 103 -5.17 -9.99 -11.51
N LYS A 104 -6.03 -8.99 -11.50
CA LYS A 104 -5.76 -7.62 -11.13
C LYS A 104 -6.47 -7.28 -9.83
N ILE A 105 -5.76 -6.59 -8.94
CA ILE A 105 -6.25 -6.17 -7.62
C ILE A 105 -5.94 -4.70 -7.44
N PHE A 106 -6.99 -3.89 -7.41
CA PHE A 106 -6.87 -2.48 -7.05
C PHE A 106 -6.91 -2.32 -5.53
N THR A 107 -5.98 -1.54 -4.97
CA THR A 107 -5.87 -1.36 -3.52
C THR A 107 -5.70 0.10 -3.16
N ALA A 108 -6.33 0.50 -2.06
CA ALA A 108 -6.12 1.79 -1.42
C ALA A 108 -5.48 1.55 -0.06
N GLN A 109 -4.38 2.24 0.23
CA GLN A 109 -3.61 2.00 1.44
C GLN A 109 -3.30 3.30 2.18
N ILE A 110 -3.26 3.20 3.50
CA ILE A 110 -2.89 4.26 4.43
C ILE A 110 -1.80 3.71 5.33
N ALA A 111 -0.67 4.41 5.45
CA ALA A 111 0.40 4.00 6.34
C ALA A 111 0.88 5.13 7.24
N LEU A 112 1.32 4.75 8.43
CA LEU A 112 2.04 5.61 9.35
C LEU A 112 3.47 5.07 9.45
N LEU A 113 4.43 5.78 8.88
CA LEU A 113 5.81 5.31 8.75
C LEU A 113 6.73 6.09 9.68
N MET A 114 7.55 5.38 10.43
CA MET A 114 8.71 5.93 11.13
C MET A 114 9.93 5.83 10.22
N HIS A 115 10.66 6.94 10.09
CA HIS A 115 11.86 7.05 9.26
C HIS A 115 13.09 7.22 10.15
N VAL A 116 13.78 6.13 10.43
CA VAL A 116 15.00 6.10 11.24
C VAL A 116 16.18 6.66 10.44
N LYS A 117 16.79 7.74 10.91
CA LYS A 117 17.91 8.43 10.26
C LYS A 117 19.20 7.64 10.43
N LEU A 118 19.76 7.13 9.33
CA LEU A 118 21.08 6.48 9.31
C LEU A 118 22.19 7.49 9.01
N ILE A 119 22.02 8.27 7.94
CA ILE A 119 22.96 9.32 7.50
C ILE A 119 22.13 10.59 7.28
N ASP A 120 22.05 11.43 8.32
CA ASP A 120 21.17 12.60 8.37
C ASP A 120 19.78 12.27 7.79
N SER A 121 19.17 13.19 7.05
CA SER A 121 17.92 12.96 6.33
C SER A 121 18.13 12.35 4.94
N PHE A 122 19.37 12.06 4.54
CA PHE A 122 19.69 11.53 3.20
C PHE A 122 19.37 10.05 3.10
N LEU A 123 19.62 9.25 4.14
CA LEU A 123 19.34 7.82 4.17
C LEU A 123 18.55 7.46 5.43
N THR A 124 17.36 6.88 5.26
CA THR A 124 16.53 6.40 6.36
C THR A 124 16.07 4.96 6.16
N ILE A 125 15.81 4.27 7.27
CA ILE A 125 15.04 3.04 7.30
C ILE A 125 13.59 3.41 7.61
N ASP A 126 12.67 2.97 6.77
CA ASP A 126 11.26 3.27 6.88
C ASP A 126 10.55 2.03 7.45
N VAL A 127 9.85 2.18 8.57
CA VAL A 127 9.11 1.07 9.19
C VAL A 127 7.80 1.56 9.78
N GLY A 128 6.72 0.81 9.60
CA GLY A 128 5.48 1.16 10.26
C GLY A 128 4.28 0.31 9.85
N PRO A 129 3.16 0.45 10.58
CA PRO A 129 1.92 -0.20 10.23
C PRO A 129 1.27 0.45 8.99
N MET A 130 0.54 -0.38 8.26
CA MET A 130 -0.19 0.00 7.07
C MET A 130 -1.54 -0.70 7.08
N ILE A 131 -2.57 0.03 6.69
CA ILE A 131 -3.92 -0.48 6.55
C ILE A 131 -4.26 -0.41 5.07
N GLN A 132 -4.82 -1.50 4.56
CA GLN A 132 -5.14 -1.65 3.16
C GLN A 132 -6.59 -2.01 2.97
N TYR A 133 -7.19 -1.38 1.97
CA TYR A 133 -8.48 -1.74 1.42
C TYR A 133 -8.31 -2.31 0.01
N ASN A 134 -8.73 -3.54 -0.20
CA ASN A 134 -8.71 -4.25 -1.48
C ASN A 134 -10.05 -4.13 -2.19
N GLY A 135 -10.01 -3.86 -3.48
CA GLY A 135 -11.07 -4.25 -4.39
C GLY A 135 -11.10 -5.76 -4.58
N ASP A 136 -12.11 -6.24 -5.29
CA ASP A 136 -12.21 -7.65 -5.64
C ASP A 136 -11.15 -8.02 -6.70
N MET A 137 -10.84 -9.30 -6.83
CA MET A 137 -9.92 -9.75 -7.88
C MET A 137 -10.65 -9.72 -9.23
N GLU A 138 -10.09 -8.98 -10.17
CA GLU A 138 -10.59 -8.88 -11.54
C GLU A 138 -9.73 -9.76 -12.45
N MET A 139 -10.36 -10.68 -13.18
CA MET A 139 -9.63 -11.51 -14.14
C MET A 139 -9.38 -10.75 -15.44
N ASP A 140 -8.14 -10.78 -15.94
CA ASP A 140 -7.73 -9.99 -17.12
C ASP A 140 -8.37 -10.51 -18.42
N ASP A 141 -8.50 -11.83 -18.59
CA ASP A 141 -9.08 -12.44 -19.80
C ASP A 141 -10.21 -13.44 -19.47
N LYS A 142 -11.41 -13.12 -19.96
CA LYS A 142 -12.63 -13.92 -19.82
C LYS A 142 -12.52 -15.33 -20.40
N LYS A 143 -11.57 -15.56 -21.30
CA LYS A 143 -11.29 -16.90 -21.86
C LYS A 143 -11.00 -17.94 -20.76
N TYR A 144 -10.48 -17.49 -19.62
CA TYR A 144 -10.11 -18.34 -18.50
C TYR A 144 -11.23 -18.58 -17.47
N GLU A 145 -12.43 -18.00 -17.64
CA GLU A 145 -13.51 -18.07 -16.63
C GLU A 145 -13.88 -19.51 -16.22
N ASN A 146 -13.85 -20.43 -17.19
CA ASN A 146 -14.23 -21.84 -16.99
C ASN A 146 -13.03 -22.74 -16.67
N TYR A 147 -11.84 -22.18 -16.46
CA TYR A 147 -10.67 -22.96 -16.11
C TYR A 147 -10.77 -23.37 -14.65
N ILE A 148 -10.32 -24.58 -14.36
CA ILE A 148 -10.33 -25.13 -13.00
C ILE A 148 -9.00 -24.77 -12.36
N ILE A 149 -9.04 -24.23 -11.15
CA ILE A 149 -7.84 -23.87 -10.40
C ILE A 149 -7.04 -25.13 -10.06
N ASN A 150 -5.72 -25.05 -10.25
CA ASN A 150 -4.85 -26.17 -9.93
C ASN A 150 -4.96 -26.53 -8.43
N ASN A 151 -4.85 -27.82 -8.12
CA ASN A 151 -5.09 -28.42 -6.80
C ASN A 151 -6.56 -28.53 -6.34
N TYR A 152 -7.53 -28.14 -7.18
CA TYR A 152 -8.96 -28.29 -6.90
C TYR A 152 -9.68 -29.04 -8.02
N ASN A 153 -10.76 -29.76 -7.69
CA ASN A 153 -11.48 -30.57 -8.66
C ASN A 153 -12.52 -29.77 -9.45
N ASN A 154 -13.14 -28.77 -8.81
CA ASN A 154 -14.30 -28.07 -9.36
C ASN A 154 -14.31 -26.55 -9.08
N LEU A 155 -13.21 -26.00 -8.53
CA LEU A 155 -13.09 -24.57 -8.28
C LEU A 155 -12.76 -23.85 -9.58
N LEU A 156 -13.66 -22.98 -10.06
CA LEU A 156 -13.46 -22.23 -11.30
C LEU A 156 -12.71 -20.92 -11.05
N ALA A 157 -11.95 -20.48 -12.05
CA ALA A 157 -11.21 -19.23 -12.02
C ALA A 157 -12.12 -18.01 -11.82
N LYS A 158 -13.32 -17.99 -12.40
CA LYS A 158 -14.29 -16.91 -12.20
C LYS A 158 -14.81 -16.79 -10.77
N ASP A 159 -14.71 -17.87 -9.98
CA ASP A 159 -15.22 -17.90 -8.61
C ASP A 159 -14.17 -17.33 -7.64
N LEU A 160 -12.92 -17.14 -8.10
CA LEU A 160 -11.84 -16.49 -7.37
C LEU A 160 -11.87 -14.95 -7.53
N ASN A 161 -13.01 -14.32 -7.28
CA ASN A 161 -13.11 -12.84 -7.30
C ASN A 161 -13.17 -12.26 -5.89
N ASP A 162 -13.90 -12.92 -4.99
CA ASP A 162 -14.19 -12.38 -3.66
C ASP A 162 -13.01 -12.53 -2.69
N ILE A 163 -12.30 -11.42 -2.44
CA ILE A 163 -11.26 -11.34 -1.42
C ILE A 163 -11.66 -10.45 -0.25
N SER A 164 -10.92 -10.58 0.86
CA SER A 164 -11.08 -9.69 2.00
C SER A 164 -10.75 -8.27 1.58
N ASN A 165 -11.75 -7.38 1.67
CA ASN A 165 -11.54 -5.99 1.35
C ASN A 165 -10.67 -5.28 2.39
N PHE A 166 -10.58 -5.76 3.64
CA PHE A 166 -9.79 -5.09 4.67
C PHE A 166 -8.62 -5.94 5.12
N ASN A 167 -7.43 -5.35 5.08
CA ASN A 167 -6.18 -5.99 5.45
C ASN A 167 -5.32 -5.10 6.36
N ILE A 168 -4.57 -5.75 7.26
CA ILE A 168 -3.56 -5.10 8.10
C ILE A 168 -2.20 -5.58 7.65
N ASP A 169 -1.36 -4.62 7.30
CA ASP A 169 -0.04 -4.84 6.74
C ASP A 169 1.05 -4.13 7.57
N GLY A 170 2.29 -4.55 7.35
CA GLY A 170 3.48 -3.91 7.87
C GLY A 170 4.41 -3.55 6.73
N ALA A 171 4.90 -2.32 6.72
CA ALA A 171 5.88 -1.85 5.76
C ALA A 171 7.27 -1.75 6.42
N ILE A 172 8.29 -2.26 5.75
CA ILE A 172 9.70 -2.06 6.10
C ILE A 172 10.50 -1.76 4.83
N GLY A 173 11.42 -0.81 4.88
CA GLY A 173 12.18 -0.43 3.71
C GLY A 173 13.31 0.53 4.00
N ALA A 174 13.95 0.98 2.94
CA ALA A 174 14.94 2.04 2.99
C ALA A 174 14.54 3.15 2.02
N SER A 175 14.85 4.39 2.40
CA SER A 175 14.70 5.51 1.51
C SER A 175 15.95 6.39 1.50
N ALA A 176 16.35 6.78 0.29
CA ALA A 176 17.52 7.61 0.03
C ALA A 176 17.09 8.83 -0.79
N GLY A 177 17.43 10.04 -0.37
CA GLY A 177 17.02 11.24 -1.08
C GLY A 177 17.95 12.41 -0.90
N PHE A 178 18.02 13.26 -1.91
CA PHE A 178 18.81 14.49 -1.91
C PHE A 178 17.92 15.66 -2.35
N GLY A 179 17.92 16.75 -1.56
CA GLY A 179 17.09 17.91 -1.85
C GLY A 179 15.59 17.59 -1.81
N PHE A 180 14.93 17.79 -2.94
CA PHE A 180 13.48 17.56 -3.13
C PHE A 180 13.15 16.17 -3.70
N PHE A 181 14.15 15.34 -3.99
CA PHE A 181 13.96 14.04 -4.61
C PHE A 181 14.36 12.90 -3.66
N ARG A 182 13.52 11.86 -3.57
CA ARG A 182 13.75 10.69 -2.71
C ARG A 182 13.32 9.40 -3.40
N LEU A 183 14.18 8.40 -3.38
CA LEU A 183 13.89 7.03 -3.79
C LEU A 183 13.53 6.21 -2.55
N LYS A 184 12.54 5.34 -2.67
CA LYS A 184 12.15 4.40 -1.61
C LYS A 184 12.05 2.99 -2.18
N ALA A 185 12.64 2.05 -1.46
CA ALA A 185 12.46 0.62 -1.67
C ALA A 185 11.82 0.04 -0.42
N GLN A 186 10.61 -0.48 -0.54
CA GLN A 186 9.83 -0.96 0.60
C GLN A 186 9.32 -2.38 0.34
N TYR A 187 9.32 -3.19 1.38
CA TYR A 187 8.65 -4.47 1.44
C TYR A 187 7.44 -4.34 2.36
N ILE A 188 6.27 -4.73 1.86
CA ILE A 188 4.99 -4.65 2.54
C ILE A 188 4.48 -6.09 2.69
N TYR A 189 4.22 -6.49 3.92
CA TYR A 189 3.73 -7.82 4.27
C TYR A 189 2.37 -7.73 4.96
N GLY A 190 1.40 -8.48 4.46
CA GLY A 190 0.07 -8.55 5.05
C GLY A 190 -0.06 -9.62 6.12
N PHE A 191 -0.47 -9.22 7.32
CA PHE A 191 -0.66 -10.12 8.45
C PHE A 191 -2.02 -10.83 8.42
N THR A 192 -3.00 -10.23 7.76
CA THR A 192 -4.36 -10.77 7.62
C THR A 192 -4.48 -11.74 6.46
N ASN A 193 -5.39 -12.70 6.58
CA ASN A 193 -5.72 -13.63 5.50
C ASN A 193 -6.59 -12.91 4.44
N MET A 194 -5.98 -12.51 3.33
CA MET A 194 -6.69 -11.82 2.24
C MET A 194 -7.68 -12.73 1.52
N LEU A 195 -7.42 -14.04 1.51
CA LEU A 195 -8.24 -15.04 0.83
C LEU A 195 -9.35 -15.61 1.73
N ASN A 196 -9.56 -15.04 2.93
CA ASN A 196 -10.46 -15.63 3.91
C ASN A 196 -11.90 -15.76 3.40
N LYS A 197 -12.39 -14.77 2.63
CA LYS A 197 -13.75 -14.77 2.08
C LYS A 197 -14.03 -15.96 1.17
N LEU A 198 -13.01 -16.48 0.47
CA LEU A 198 -13.17 -17.67 -0.38
C LEU A 198 -13.53 -18.93 0.43
N ASN A 199 -13.34 -18.94 1.76
CA ASN A 199 -13.80 -20.05 2.61
C ASN A 199 -15.25 -19.88 3.06
N ASP A 200 -15.78 -18.65 3.07
CA ASP A 200 -17.13 -18.35 3.51
C ASP A 200 -18.13 -18.36 2.34
N SER A 201 -17.63 -18.25 1.10
CA SER A 201 -18.39 -18.46 -0.12
C SER A 201 -18.74 -19.95 -0.31
N ASP A 202 -19.90 -20.25 -0.90
CA ASP A 202 -20.41 -21.60 -1.19
C ASP A 202 -19.64 -22.27 -2.35
N LEU A 203 -18.30 -22.27 -2.25
CA LEU A 203 -17.38 -22.75 -3.26
C LEU A 203 -17.08 -24.24 -3.05
N ASP A 204 -17.01 -24.97 -4.16
CA ASP A 204 -16.65 -26.39 -4.15
C ASP A 204 -15.13 -26.56 -3.98
N LEU A 205 -14.69 -26.60 -2.72
CA LEU A 205 -13.29 -26.78 -2.33
C LEU A 205 -12.82 -28.24 -2.37
N THR A 206 -13.58 -29.15 -3.00
CA THR A 206 -13.21 -30.56 -3.08
C THR A 206 -11.87 -30.73 -3.83
N GLY A 207 -10.98 -31.54 -3.23
CA GLY A 207 -9.61 -31.76 -3.72
C GLY A 207 -8.51 -31.21 -2.79
N ASN A 208 -8.84 -30.25 -1.92
CA ASN A 208 -7.92 -29.75 -0.90
C ASN A 208 -8.68 -29.35 0.38
N ASP A 209 -8.63 -30.21 1.41
CA ASP A 209 -9.37 -30.04 2.67
C ASP A 209 -8.85 -28.91 3.59
N LYS A 210 -7.82 -28.17 3.14
CA LYS A 210 -7.23 -27.09 3.93
C LYS A 210 -7.96 -25.78 3.67
N LYS A 211 -8.34 -25.08 4.76
CA LYS A 211 -8.82 -23.69 4.70
C LYS A 211 -7.88 -22.83 3.86
N ILE A 212 -8.44 -22.10 2.90
CA ILE A 212 -7.70 -21.19 2.02
C ILE A 212 -7.09 -20.07 2.85
N LYS A 213 -5.77 -19.96 2.79
CA LYS A 213 -5.01 -18.88 3.42
C LYS A 213 -4.09 -18.22 2.41
N GLY A 214 -4.07 -16.89 2.40
CA GLY A 214 -3.15 -16.12 1.60
C GLY A 214 -2.77 -14.82 2.29
N ASN A 215 -1.48 -14.63 2.49
CA ASN A 215 -0.92 -13.41 3.05
C ASN A 215 -0.27 -12.59 1.93
N GLN A 216 -0.54 -11.30 1.91
CA GLN A 216 0.02 -10.41 0.91
C GLN A 216 1.53 -10.25 1.09
N SER A 217 2.26 -10.22 -0.03
CA SER A 217 3.67 -9.85 -0.08
C SER A 217 3.93 -8.94 -1.26
N MET A 218 4.34 -7.71 -1.01
CA MET A 218 4.56 -6.70 -2.05
C MET A 218 5.91 -6.00 -1.88
N PHE A 219 6.71 -5.97 -2.95
CA PHE A 219 7.85 -5.08 -3.08
C PHE A 219 7.45 -3.82 -3.83
N ALA A 220 7.85 -2.66 -3.34
CA ALA A 220 7.54 -1.37 -3.91
C ALA A 220 8.83 -0.56 -4.12
N PHE A 221 9.03 -0.10 -5.35
CA PHE A 221 10.12 0.81 -5.71
C PHE A 221 9.51 2.11 -6.20
N THR A 222 9.67 3.18 -5.43
CA THR A 222 9.04 4.48 -5.72
C THR A 222 10.02 5.62 -5.76
N ALA A 223 9.69 6.61 -6.59
CA ALA A 223 10.33 7.90 -6.61
C ALA A 223 9.34 8.94 -6.06
N MET A 224 9.83 9.79 -5.16
CA MET A 224 9.07 10.80 -4.45
C MET A 224 9.69 12.17 -4.70
N ILE A 225 8.83 13.15 -4.94
CA ILE A 225 9.18 14.57 -4.98
C ILE A 225 8.52 15.26 -3.80
N THR A 226 9.30 15.95 -2.97
CA THR A 226 8.84 16.66 -1.77
C THR A 226 8.88 18.18 -1.96
N PHE A 227 7.84 18.86 -1.48
CA PHE A 227 7.63 20.31 -1.55
C PHE A 227 7.69 20.95 -0.16
#